data_AF-A0A2D7GZM0-F1
#
_entry.id   AF-A0A2D7GZM0-F1
#
_cell.length_a   1.000
_cell.length_b   1.000
_cell.length_c   1.000
_cell.angle_alpha   90.00
_cell.angle_beta   90.00
_cell.angle_gamma   90.00
#
_symmetry.space_group_name_H-M   'P 1'
#
loop_
_entity.id
_entity.type
_entity.pdbx_description
1 polymer ?
#
loop_
_entity_poly.entity_id
_entity_poly.type
_entity_poly.pdbx_seq_one_letter_code
_entity_poly.pdbx_strand_id
1 'polypeptide(L)'
;MNEICPIKCRAGALHILKQLRQAGFETYFAGGCVRDRLLSAAPVEYDIATAARPADIKTLFPKARSVGEAFGVMLVRSNELMYDVATFRKDGPYSDARHPDSIEYCDAKHDAQRRDFTINGLFEDPINETIIDFVEGQNDLDQRLVRAIGTATERFAEDHLRMLRAVRFSSRFEFTIETETAEAIRNLSHELVGISKERIGEEVKKMFLHSNRGVSAWELQYLGLDRIMLNEPSCMHAPIRVGRLPANSSYATTLASWILDRNGFESNPFQHADNWRKQLLLSNQTFNELQTVLRLHRDLFSWDNLGVAKQKRTASTDYFLCALAIVQAEDRALFIHIKRSVALLAQTELAPKRLVDGNRLLDAGIPPSSQLGTVLEGVYDAQLEGSIMTEEEAISLAITIYRDLLGS
;
A
#
# COMPACT_ATOMS: atom_id res chain seq x y z
N MET A 1 -8.31 -13.92 4.51
CA MET A 1 -8.10 -14.00 5.96
C MET A 1 -6.92 -13.12 6.29
N ASN A 2 -7.16 -11.93 6.83
CA ASN A 2 -6.09 -11.03 7.27
C ASN A 2 -5.55 -11.60 8.58
N GLU A 3 -4.32 -12.09 8.57
CA GLU A 3 -3.55 -12.28 9.80
C GLU A 3 -3.31 -10.89 10.40
N ILE A 4 -4.23 -10.44 11.25
CA ILE A 4 -4.00 -9.29 12.12
C ILE A 4 -2.89 -9.75 13.06
N CYS A 5 -1.67 -9.28 12.82
CA CYS A 5 -0.56 -9.45 13.75
C CYS A 5 -1.05 -9.08 15.15
N PRO A 6 -0.92 -9.96 16.16
CA PRO A 6 -1.48 -9.69 17.48
C PRO A 6 -0.85 -8.40 18.02
N ILE A 7 -1.69 -7.44 18.40
CA ILE A 7 -1.25 -6.18 19.01
C ILE A 7 -0.33 -6.55 20.18
N LYS A 8 0.96 -6.20 20.10
CA LYS A 8 1.90 -6.55 21.16
C LYS A 8 1.49 -5.78 22.41
N CYS A 9 1.16 -6.48 23.50
CA CYS A 9 0.59 -5.82 24.67
C CYS A 9 1.66 -5.11 25.51
N ARG A 10 1.34 -3.92 26.06
CA ARG A 10 2.24 -3.15 26.93
C ARG A 10 2.74 -3.95 28.13
N ALA A 11 1.88 -4.80 28.68
CA ALA A 11 2.21 -5.62 29.85
C ALA A 11 3.37 -6.60 29.59
N GLY A 12 3.38 -7.24 28.42
CA GLY A 12 4.47 -8.16 28.05
C GLY A 12 5.80 -7.43 27.81
N ALA A 13 5.76 -6.25 27.19
CA ALA A 13 6.94 -5.40 27.02
C ALA A 13 7.47 -4.89 28.36
N LEU A 14 6.57 -4.47 29.27
CA LEU A 14 6.92 -4.01 30.60
C LEU A 14 7.55 -5.14 31.45
N HIS A 15 7.09 -6.37 31.29
CA HIS A 15 7.69 -7.53 31.95
C HIS A 15 9.16 -7.70 31.54
N ILE A 16 9.44 -7.69 30.24
CA ILE A 16 10.80 -7.82 29.69
C ILE A 16 11.68 -6.65 30.20
N LEU A 17 11.17 -5.42 30.12
CA LEU A 17 11.89 -4.22 30.58
C LEU A 17 12.24 -4.31 32.07
N LYS A 18 11.31 -4.76 32.92
CA LYS A 18 11.55 -4.93 34.37
C LYS A 18 12.65 -5.96 34.65
N GLN A 19 12.67 -7.07 33.92
CA GLN A 19 13.72 -8.09 34.10
C GLN A 19 15.10 -7.57 33.68
N LEU A 20 15.19 -6.85 32.56
CA LEU A 20 16.44 -6.22 32.11
C LEU A 20 16.95 -5.19 33.13
N ARG A 21 16.07 -4.34 33.67
CA ARG A 21 16.44 -3.37 34.71
C ARG A 21 16.84 -4.02 36.03
N GLN A 22 16.17 -5.10 36.44
CA GLN A 22 16.55 -5.86 37.65
C GLN A 22 17.95 -6.47 37.52
N ALA A 23 18.36 -6.82 36.29
CA ALA A 23 19.71 -7.27 35.99
C ALA A 23 20.75 -6.13 35.86
N GLY A 24 20.34 -4.87 36.09
CA GLY A 24 21.22 -3.70 36.09
C GLY A 24 21.38 -3.01 34.73
N PHE A 25 20.62 -3.40 33.70
CA PHE A 25 20.72 -2.79 32.37
C PHE A 25 19.74 -1.63 32.19
N GLU A 26 20.27 -0.47 31.81
CA GLU A 26 19.45 0.66 31.36
C GLU A 26 18.54 0.21 30.21
N THR A 27 17.23 0.45 30.34
CA THR A 27 16.23 -0.08 29.39
C THR A 27 15.01 0.84 29.32
N TYR A 28 14.52 1.10 28.11
CA TYR A 28 13.39 1.98 27.81
C TYR A 28 12.47 1.38 26.75
N PHE A 29 11.25 1.90 26.65
CA PHE A 29 10.48 1.82 25.42
C PHE A 29 11.01 2.87 24.43
N ALA A 30 11.00 2.57 23.14
CA ALA A 30 11.62 3.43 22.13
C ALA A 30 10.78 3.60 20.87
N GLY A 31 10.97 4.72 20.17
CA GLY A 31 10.48 4.91 18.81
C GLY A 31 8.97 5.05 18.70
N GLY A 32 8.37 4.33 17.76
CA GLY A 32 6.97 4.53 17.35
C GLY A 32 5.97 4.36 18.48
N CYS A 33 6.23 3.45 19.42
CA CYS A 33 5.34 3.23 20.56
C CYS A 33 5.26 4.43 21.51
N VAL A 34 6.36 5.16 21.68
CA VAL A 34 6.43 6.36 22.52
C VAL A 34 5.69 7.50 21.83
N ARG A 35 5.99 7.74 20.55
CA ARG A 35 5.30 8.73 19.71
C ARG A 35 3.79 8.51 19.69
N ASP A 36 3.35 7.30 19.39
CA ASP A 36 1.92 6.98 19.25
C ASP A 36 1.20 7.23 20.58
N ARG A 37 1.80 6.85 21.71
CA ARG A 37 1.24 7.13 23.04
C ARG A 37 1.14 8.64 23.32
N LEU A 38 2.16 9.42 22.98
CA LEU A 38 2.13 10.88 23.15
C LEU A 38 1.06 11.54 22.27
N LEU A 39 0.77 10.96 21.11
CA LEU A 39 -0.35 11.37 20.24
C LEU A 39 -1.71 10.80 20.68
N SER A 40 -1.80 10.19 21.88
CA SER A 40 -3.01 9.53 22.39
C SER A 40 -3.54 8.40 21.49
N ALA A 41 -2.69 7.82 20.65
CA ALA A 41 -2.98 6.66 19.83
C ALA A 41 -2.50 5.38 20.55
N ALA A 42 -3.19 4.26 20.32
CA ALA A 42 -2.76 2.96 20.83
C ALA A 42 -1.57 2.44 20.00
N PRO A 43 -0.41 2.18 20.61
CA PRO A 43 0.71 1.57 19.90
C PRO A 43 0.35 0.18 19.36
N VAL A 44 0.71 -0.08 18.10
CA VAL A 44 0.51 -1.41 17.48
C VAL A 44 1.57 -2.40 17.99
N GLU A 45 2.77 -1.90 18.24
CA GLU A 45 3.91 -2.65 18.75
C GLU A 45 4.65 -1.86 19.82
N TYR A 46 5.40 -2.57 20.68
CA TYR A 46 6.27 -1.97 21.69
C TYR A 46 7.70 -2.45 21.44
N ASP A 47 8.57 -1.50 21.11
CA ASP A 47 9.99 -1.73 20.92
C ASP A 47 10.74 -1.39 22.21
N ILE A 48 11.65 -2.27 22.60
CA ILE A 48 12.45 -2.13 23.82
C ILE A 48 13.88 -1.84 23.41
N ALA A 49 14.45 -0.75 23.92
CA ALA A 49 15.86 -0.43 23.73
C ALA A 49 16.61 -0.57 25.05
N THR A 50 17.79 -1.21 25.05
CA THR A 50 18.52 -1.57 26.27
C THR A 50 20.04 -1.47 26.12
N ALA A 51 20.74 -1.24 27.23
CA ALA A 51 22.19 -1.38 27.30
C ALA A 51 22.65 -2.86 27.33
N ALA A 52 21.74 -3.81 27.56
CA ALA A 52 22.06 -5.24 27.56
C ALA A 52 22.48 -5.70 26.15
N ARG A 53 23.63 -6.38 26.06
CA ARG A 53 24.13 -6.91 24.78
C ARG A 53 23.39 -8.20 24.42
N PRO A 54 23.44 -8.66 23.15
CA PRO A 54 22.74 -9.88 22.74
C PRO A 54 23.08 -11.12 23.59
N ALA A 55 24.32 -11.24 24.08
CA ALA A 55 24.73 -12.31 24.99
C ALA A 55 24.05 -12.20 26.37
N ASP A 56 23.93 -10.99 26.91
CA ASP A 56 23.25 -10.73 28.19
C ASP A 56 21.74 -11.01 28.06
N ILE A 57 21.13 -10.54 26.96
CA ILE A 57 19.73 -10.81 26.63
C ILE A 57 19.49 -12.31 26.51
N LYS A 58 20.37 -13.06 25.84
CA LYS A 58 20.25 -14.52 25.71
C LYS A 58 20.43 -15.25 27.04
N THR A 59 21.21 -14.70 27.96
CA THR A 59 21.38 -15.24 29.31
C THR A 59 20.10 -15.05 30.14
N LEU A 60 19.49 -13.87 30.08
CA LEU A 60 18.23 -13.57 30.79
C LEU A 60 17.02 -14.24 30.14
N PHE A 61 17.04 -14.39 28.82
CA PHE A 61 15.97 -14.96 28.01
C PHE A 61 16.52 -16.07 27.11
N PRO A 62 16.67 -17.31 27.61
CA PRO A 62 17.29 -18.41 26.84
C PRO A 62 16.60 -18.77 25.52
N LYS A 63 15.30 -18.43 25.39
CA LYS A 63 14.51 -18.64 24.17
C LYS A 63 14.59 -17.47 23.17
N ALA A 64 15.34 -16.41 23.49
CA ALA A 64 15.49 -15.27 22.61
C ALA A 64 16.22 -15.65 21.31
N ARG A 65 15.82 -15.03 20.20
CA ARG A 65 16.37 -15.30 18.86
C ARG A 65 16.90 -14.01 18.26
N SER A 66 18.07 -14.06 17.63
CA SER A 66 18.58 -12.90 16.89
C SER A 66 17.74 -12.66 15.63
N VAL A 67 17.43 -11.40 15.35
CA VAL A 67 16.80 -10.98 14.08
C VAL A 67 17.89 -10.48 13.16
N GLY A 68 18.27 -11.31 12.19
CA GLY A 68 19.44 -11.06 11.36
C GLY A 68 20.74 -11.19 12.16
N GLU A 69 21.83 -11.49 11.47
CA GLU A 69 23.10 -11.86 12.13
C GLU A 69 23.96 -10.66 12.58
N ALA A 70 23.54 -9.39 12.39
CA ALA A 70 24.46 -8.25 12.55
C ALA A 70 23.94 -6.98 13.26
N PHE A 71 22.69 -6.92 13.76
CA PHE A 71 22.08 -5.64 14.13
C PHE A 71 21.76 -5.44 15.62
N GLY A 72 22.10 -6.39 16.50
CA GLY A 72 21.84 -6.25 17.94
C GLY A 72 20.35 -6.19 18.31
N VAL A 73 19.47 -6.72 17.47
CA VAL A 73 18.03 -6.87 17.75
C VAL A 73 17.72 -8.33 18.06
N MET A 74 17.08 -8.57 19.20
CA MET A 74 16.70 -9.88 19.70
C MET A 74 15.17 -9.96 19.83
N LEU A 75 14.56 -11.01 19.28
CA LEU A 75 13.17 -11.35 19.59
C LEU A 75 13.10 -12.05 20.93
N VAL A 76 12.45 -11.40 21.89
CA VAL A 76 12.22 -11.94 23.22
C VAL A 76 10.75 -12.29 23.37
N ARG A 77 10.49 -13.51 23.84
CA ARG A 77 9.13 -13.99 24.07
C ARG A 77 8.66 -13.57 25.46
N SER A 78 7.46 -12.99 25.54
CA SER A 78 6.73 -12.77 26.79
C SER A 78 5.30 -13.26 26.59
N ASN A 79 4.90 -14.27 27.37
CA ASN A 79 3.69 -15.06 27.14
C ASN A 79 3.67 -15.70 25.74
N GLU A 80 2.63 -15.43 24.93
CA GLU A 80 2.49 -15.91 23.54
C GLU A 80 2.95 -14.90 22.50
N LEU A 81 3.47 -13.74 22.92
CA LEU A 81 3.86 -12.64 22.04
C LEU A 81 5.39 -12.51 21.98
N MET A 82 5.88 -12.05 20.82
CA MET A 82 7.29 -11.77 20.57
C MET A 82 7.50 -10.26 20.59
N TYR A 83 8.58 -9.79 21.20
CA TYR A 83 8.93 -8.39 21.33
C TYR A 83 10.34 -8.13 20.82
N ASP A 84 10.55 -6.96 20.26
CA ASP A 84 11.81 -6.58 19.64
C ASP A 84 12.63 -5.85 20.71
N VAL A 85 13.74 -6.45 21.11
CA VAL A 85 14.68 -5.91 22.10
C VAL A 85 15.97 -5.55 21.38
N ALA A 86 16.21 -4.25 21.21
CA ALA A 86 17.37 -3.70 20.55
C ALA A 86 18.41 -3.23 21.57
N THR A 87 19.67 -3.64 21.40
CA THR A 87 20.77 -3.06 22.15
C THR A 87 21.07 -1.65 21.61
N PHE A 88 21.32 -0.68 22.50
CA PHE A 88 21.77 0.66 22.10
C PHE A 88 23.03 0.57 21.24
N ARG A 89 23.01 1.23 20.09
CA ARG A 89 24.13 1.17 19.15
C ARG A 89 24.33 2.49 18.42
N LYS A 90 25.56 2.69 17.96
CA LYS A 90 25.96 3.62 16.90
C LYS A 90 26.14 2.80 15.64
N ASP A 91 25.67 3.37 14.55
CA ASP A 91 25.86 2.80 13.23
C ASP A 91 27.17 3.37 12.67
N GLY A 92 28.04 2.50 12.15
CA GLY A 92 29.28 2.85 11.47
C GLY A 92 29.04 3.43 10.07
N PRO A 93 30.07 3.50 9.20
CA PRO A 93 29.90 3.97 7.83
C PRO A 93 28.95 3.05 7.06
N TYR A 94 28.26 3.62 6.06
CA TYR A 94 27.33 2.90 5.20
C TYR A 94 27.93 2.79 3.81
N SER A 95 28.40 1.59 3.43
CA SER A 95 28.91 1.35 2.07
C SER A 95 27.79 1.14 1.03
N ASP A 96 26.63 0.63 1.45
CA ASP A 96 25.49 0.31 0.59
C ASP A 96 24.28 1.25 0.76
N ALA A 97 24.44 2.35 1.50
CA ALA A 97 23.38 3.30 1.86
C ALA A 97 22.12 2.63 2.46
N ARG A 98 22.33 1.57 3.27
CA ARG A 98 21.25 0.86 3.96
C ARG A 98 21.69 0.23 5.28
N HIS A 99 22.76 -0.55 5.26
CA HIS A 99 23.27 -1.26 6.42
C HIS A 99 24.61 -0.66 6.81
N PRO A 100 24.81 -0.34 8.09
CA PRO A 100 26.12 0.07 8.54
C PRO A 100 27.10 -1.10 8.43
N ASP A 101 28.32 -0.81 7.98
CA ASP A 101 29.41 -1.77 7.83
C ASP A 101 29.86 -2.35 9.18
N SER A 102 29.61 -1.60 10.26
CA SER A 102 29.88 -2.00 11.64
C SER A 102 28.88 -1.35 12.60
N ILE A 103 28.68 -1.98 13.75
CA ILE A 103 27.91 -1.41 14.85
C ILE A 103 28.78 -1.32 16.09
N GLU A 104 28.63 -0.24 16.86
CA GLU A 104 29.29 -0.08 18.16
C GLU A 104 28.21 0.09 19.23
N TYR A 105 28.24 -0.73 20.27
CA TYR A 105 27.27 -0.59 21.37
C TYR A 105 27.55 0.68 22.18
N CYS A 106 26.51 1.46 22.48
CA CYS A 106 26.63 2.80 23.06
C CYS A 106 25.58 3.07 24.15
N ASP A 107 25.42 4.34 24.53
CA ASP A 107 24.35 4.79 25.44
C ASP A 107 23.06 5.16 24.69
N ALA A 108 21.99 5.39 25.44
CA ALA A 108 20.70 5.79 24.88
C ALA A 108 20.76 7.08 24.06
N LYS A 109 21.57 8.06 24.48
CA LYS A 109 21.71 9.36 23.80
C LYS A 109 22.23 9.18 22.37
N HIS A 110 23.27 8.39 22.20
CA HIS A 110 23.84 8.13 20.89
C HIS A 110 22.97 7.20 20.04
N ASP A 111 22.20 6.28 20.65
CA ASP A 111 21.20 5.49 19.91
C ASP A 111 20.05 6.37 19.38
N ALA A 112 19.61 7.37 20.14
CA ALA A 112 18.64 8.35 19.64
C ALA A 112 19.19 9.11 18.41
N GLN A 113 20.46 9.52 18.48
CA GLN A 113 21.11 10.32 17.45
C GLN A 113 21.30 9.61 16.10
N ARG A 114 21.12 8.29 15.99
CA ARG A 114 21.21 7.56 14.70
C ARG A 114 19.85 7.29 14.04
N ARG A 115 18.75 7.65 14.69
CA ARG A 115 17.39 7.39 14.21
C ARG A 115 17.01 8.36 13.09
N ASP A 116 15.92 8.04 12.39
CA ASP A 116 15.52 8.78 11.20
C ASP A 116 14.99 10.19 11.52
N PHE A 117 13.99 10.29 12.40
CA PHE A 117 13.30 11.53 12.73
C PHE A 117 13.21 11.77 14.22
N THR A 118 13.22 13.04 14.63
CA THR A 118 13.16 13.47 16.04
C THR A 118 11.99 12.85 16.79
N ILE A 119 10.81 12.82 16.17
CA ILE A 119 9.59 12.19 16.69
C ILE A 119 9.71 10.67 16.93
N ASN A 120 10.69 10.00 16.30
CA ASN A 120 10.99 8.58 16.48
C ASN A 120 12.25 8.34 17.33
N GLY A 121 12.92 9.42 17.74
CA GLY A 121 14.10 9.41 18.61
C GLY A 121 13.78 9.47 20.10
N LEU A 122 12.51 9.33 20.47
CA LEU A 122 12.02 9.40 21.84
C LEU A 122 12.13 8.07 22.57
N PHE A 123 12.42 8.16 23.87
CA PHE A 123 12.37 7.04 24.81
C PHE A 123 11.35 7.30 25.93
N GLU A 124 10.79 6.23 26.46
CA GLU A 124 9.93 6.26 27.65
C GLU A 124 10.49 5.32 28.71
N ASP A 125 10.54 5.81 29.95
CA ASP A 125 10.63 5.00 31.14
C ASP A 125 9.21 4.70 31.66
N PRO A 126 8.66 3.51 31.41
CA PRO A 126 7.30 3.19 31.81
C PRO A 126 7.16 2.90 33.32
N ILE A 127 8.27 2.86 34.08
CA ILE A 127 8.26 2.67 35.54
C ILE A 127 8.12 4.01 36.25
N ASN A 128 8.92 4.99 35.83
CA ASN A 128 8.90 6.35 36.38
C ASN A 128 7.91 7.27 35.64
N GLU A 129 7.30 6.77 34.55
CA GLU A 129 6.38 7.51 33.67
C GLU A 129 7.01 8.77 33.07
N THR A 130 8.32 8.72 32.79
CA THR A 130 9.07 9.84 32.22
C THR A 130 9.40 9.63 30.75
N ILE A 131 9.36 10.71 29.98
CA ILE A 131 9.89 10.76 28.61
C ILE A 131 11.33 11.24 28.66
N ILE A 132 12.19 10.56 27.89
CA ILE A 132 13.59 10.91 27.72
C ILE A 132 13.76 11.33 26.26
N ASP A 133 14.14 12.59 26.08
CA ASP A 133 14.26 13.22 24.77
C ASP A 133 15.65 13.84 24.61
N PHE A 134 16.43 13.29 23.69
CA PHE A 134 17.79 13.75 23.38
C PHE A 134 17.87 14.52 22.06
N VAL A 135 16.74 14.69 21.36
CA VAL A 135 16.68 15.13 19.96
C VAL A 135 15.56 16.14 19.71
N GLU A 136 14.98 16.70 20.78
CA GLU A 136 13.87 17.68 20.73
C GLU A 136 12.59 17.15 20.05
N GLY A 137 12.40 15.82 20.09
CA GLY A 137 11.25 15.16 19.46
C GLY A 137 9.90 15.51 20.08
N GLN A 138 9.84 15.87 21.37
CA GLN A 138 8.61 16.34 22.00
C GLN A 138 8.16 17.70 21.43
N ASN A 139 9.11 18.62 21.23
CA ASN A 139 8.80 19.92 20.63
C ASN A 139 8.34 19.77 19.18
N ASP A 140 8.99 18.91 18.38
CA ASP A 140 8.53 18.64 17.01
C ASP A 140 7.17 17.92 16.98
N LEU A 141 6.86 17.07 17.97
CA LEU A 141 5.51 16.49 18.11
C LEU A 141 4.46 17.57 18.38
N ASP A 142 4.74 18.49 19.30
CA ASP A 142 3.83 19.61 19.63
C ASP A 142 3.62 20.53 18.43
N GLN A 143 4.67 20.78 17.65
CA GLN A 143 4.62 21.58 16.42
C GLN A 143 4.10 20.81 15.20
N ARG A 144 3.87 19.50 15.32
CA ARG A 144 3.47 18.60 14.22
C ARG A 144 4.45 18.62 13.05
N LEU A 145 5.74 18.44 13.35
CA LEU A 145 6.83 18.45 12.37
C LEU A 145 7.46 17.07 12.20
N VAL A 146 7.81 16.74 10.94
CA VAL A 146 8.72 15.65 10.62
C VAL A 146 10.09 16.26 10.31
N ARG A 147 11.02 16.15 11.26
CA ARG A 147 12.39 16.67 11.17
C ARG A 147 13.40 15.53 11.26
N ALA A 148 14.38 15.51 10.37
CA ALA A 148 15.49 14.56 10.45
C ALA A 148 16.37 14.84 11.69
N ILE A 149 16.92 13.79 12.31
CA ILE A 149 17.84 13.98 13.45
C ILE A 149 19.22 14.40 12.94
N GLY A 150 19.76 15.51 13.46
CA GLY A 150 21.03 16.07 12.99
C GLY A 150 20.89 16.70 11.60
N THR A 151 21.90 16.57 10.75
CA THR A 151 21.87 17.10 9.38
C THR A 151 21.01 16.22 8.48
N ALA A 152 19.96 16.77 7.87
CA ALA A 152 19.06 15.99 7.01
C ALA A 152 19.77 15.31 5.82
N THR A 153 20.72 15.99 5.18
CA THR A 153 21.51 15.45 4.08
C THR A 153 22.31 14.22 4.49
N GLU A 154 23.03 14.29 5.62
CA GLU A 154 23.80 13.15 6.16
C GLU A 154 22.86 12.01 6.56
N ARG A 155 21.73 12.34 7.19
CA ARG A 155 20.75 11.36 7.64
C ARG A 155 20.12 10.57 6.49
N PHE A 156 19.91 11.21 5.35
CA PHE A 156 19.41 10.55 4.15
C PHE A 156 20.52 9.80 3.40
N ALA A 157 21.75 10.28 3.41
CA ALA A 157 22.90 9.55 2.83
C ALA A 157 23.16 8.19 3.53
N GLU A 158 22.83 8.06 4.81
CA GLU A 158 22.88 6.78 5.55
C GLU A 158 21.85 5.75 5.03
N ASP A 159 20.60 6.18 4.80
CA ASP A 159 19.53 5.33 4.24
C ASP A 159 18.55 6.18 3.42
N HIS A 160 18.70 6.15 2.09
CA HIS A 160 17.88 6.97 1.19
C HIS A 160 16.38 6.65 1.30
N LEU A 161 16.00 5.45 1.80
CA LEU A 161 14.59 5.11 2.03
C LEU A 161 13.93 6.05 3.06
N ARG A 162 14.70 6.69 3.94
CA ARG A 162 14.19 7.65 4.92
C ARG A 162 13.46 8.82 4.26
N MET A 163 13.79 9.19 3.03
CA MET A 163 13.03 10.20 2.29
C MET A 163 11.56 9.78 2.05
N LEU A 164 11.33 8.53 1.65
CA LEU A 164 9.96 7.99 1.51
C LEU A 164 9.28 7.82 2.88
N ARG A 165 10.04 7.47 3.92
CA ARG A 165 9.50 7.40 5.30
C ARG A 165 9.06 8.77 5.81
N ALA A 166 9.76 9.86 5.45
CA ALA A 166 9.35 11.23 5.82
C ALA A 166 7.95 11.54 5.28
N VAL A 167 7.72 11.27 3.99
CA VAL A 167 6.41 11.43 3.34
C VAL A 167 5.35 10.52 3.96
N ARG A 168 5.69 9.27 4.26
CA ARG A 168 4.77 8.36 4.94
C ARG A 168 4.37 8.87 6.32
N PHE A 169 5.30 9.38 7.11
CA PHE A 169 5.01 9.91 8.44
C PHE A 169 4.24 11.24 8.39
N SER A 170 4.63 12.12 7.47
CA SER A 170 3.93 13.39 7.21
C SER A 170 2.45 13.14 6.93
N SER A 171 2.15 12.30 5.93
CA SER A 171 0.77 11.96 5.58
C SER A 171 0.03 11.11 6.63
N ARG A 172 0.70 10.19 7.32
CA ARG A 172 0.07 9.35 8.37
C ARG A 172 -0.36 10.16 9.59
N PHE A 173 0.47 11.11 10.03
CA PHE A 173 0.22 11.90 11.24
C PHE A 173 -0.34 13.29 10.96
N GLU A 174 -0.50 13.66 9.69
CA GLU A 174 -0.91 15.00 9.25
C GLU A 174 0.05 16.07 9.76
N PHE A 175 1.34 15.76 9.68
CA PHE A 175 2.43 16.63 10.07
C PHE A 175 2.96 17.36 8.84
N THR A 176 3.75 18.41 9.06
CA THR A 176 4.49 19.08 7.99
C THR A 176 5.94 18.62 8.01
N ILE A 177 6.52 18.33 6.85
CA ILE A 177 7.97 18.09 6.76
C ILE A 177 8.69 19.41 6.96
N GLU A 178 9.64 19.43 7.88
CA GLU A 178 10.45 20.61 8.19
C GLU A 178 11.25 21.09 6.96
N THR A 179 11.47 22.40 6.84
CA THR A 179 11.99 23.04 5.63
C THR A 179 13.33 22.47 5.16
N GLU A 180 14.33 22.38 6.04
CA GLU A 180 15.66 21.85 5.70
C GLU A 180 15.58 20.36 5.34
N THR A 181 14.73 19.61 6.06
CA THR A 181 14.44 18.21 5.78
C THR A 181 13.81 18.04 4.39
N ALA A 182 12.84 18.89 4.02
CA ALA A 182 12.22 18.87 2.70
C ALA A 182 13.19 19.26 1.58
N GLU A 183 14.06 20.25 1.81
CA GLU A 183 15.10 20.66 0.86
C GLU A 183 16.12 19.53 0.63
N ALA A 184 16.57 18.86 1.70
CA ALA A 184 17.45 17.72 1.60
C ALA A 184 16.80 16.57 0.79
N ILE A 185 15.51 16.29 0.99
CA ILE A 185 14.77 15.31 0.19
C ILE A 185 14.80 15.68 -1.30
N ARG A 186 14.52 16.93 -1.66
CA ARG A 186 14.52 17.36 -3.07
C ARG A 186 15.90 17.18 -3.70
N ASN A 187 16.95 17.60 -2.99
CA ASN A 187 18.35 17.53 -3.46
C ASN A 187 18.83 16.08 -3.64
N LEU A 188 18.46 15.18 -2.73
CA LEU A 188 18.89 13.78 -2.72
C LEU A 188 17.91 12.82 -3.40
N SER A 189 16.78 13.29 -3.93
CA SER A 189 15.74 12.45 -4.54
C SER A 189 16.25 11.45 -5.58
N HIS A 190 17.29 11.82 -6.34
CA HIS A 190 17.95 10.98 -7.35
C HIS A 190 18.65 9.74 -6.77
N GLU A 191 19.06 9.78 -5.50
CA GLU A 191 19.73 8.67 -4.81
C GLU A 191 18.79 7.49 -4.49
N LEU A 192 17.47 7.69 -4.65
CA LEU A 192 16.50 6.60 -4.56
C LEU A 192 16.75 5.49 -5.60
N VAL A 193 17.48 5.76 -6.69
CA VAL A 193 17.88 4.74 -7.68
C VAL A 193 18.66 3.58 -7.03
N GLY A 194 19.43 3.86 -5.97
CA GLY A 194 20.20 2.84 -5.24
C GLY A 194 19.36 1.93 -4.35
N ILE A 195 18.08 2.26 -4.10
CA ILE A 195 17.21 1.51 -3.20
C ILE A 195 16.45 0.42 -3.95
N SER A 196 16.36 -0.76 -3.33
CA SER A 196 15.63 -1.89 -3.91
C SER A 196 14.14 -1.55 -4.11
N LYS A 197 13.60 -1.99 -5.24
CA LYS A 197 12.22 -1.72 -5.64
C LYS A 197 11.20 -2.31 -4.67
N GLU A 198 11.53 -3.41 -3.99
CA GLU A 198 10.72 -4.02 -2.96
C GLU A 198 10.51 -3.05 -1.78
N ARG A 199 11.59 -2.39 -1.32
CA ARG A 199 11.52 -1.44 -0.19
C ARG A 199 10.70 -0.20 -0.57
N ILE A 200 10.90 0.31 -1.79
CA ILE A 200 10.09 1.41 -2.33
C ILE A 200 8.62 1.00 -2.38
N GLY A 201 8.32 -0.15 -2.98
CA GLY A 201 6.97 -0.68 -3.11
C GLY A 201 6.26 -0.85 -1.76
N GLU A 202 6.95 -1.33 -0.74
CA GLU A 202 6.39 -1.48 0.62
C GLU A 202 6.08 -0.13 1.29
N GLU A 203 6.93 0.89 1.14
CA GLU A 203 6.62 2.23 1.66
C GLU A 203 5.44 2.86 0.92
N VAL A 204 5.41 2.74 -0.42
CA VAL A 204 4.30 3.23 -1.25
C VAL A 204 3.00 2.53 -0.87
N LYS A 205 3.02 1.21 -0.68
CA LYS A 205 1.84 0.44 -0.26
C LYS A 205 1.30 0.90 1.10
N LYS A 206 2.18 1.17 2.08
CA LYS A 206 1.76 1.70 3.39
C LYS A 206 1.11 3.08 3.27
N MET A 207 1.65 3.95 2.42
CA MET A 207 1.09 5.28 2.15
C MET A 207 -0.28 5.19 1.48
N PHE A 208 -0.40 4.34 0.46
CA PHE A 208 -1.58 4.28 -0.40
C PHE A 208 -2.74 3.47 0.18
N LEU A 209 -2.48 2.65 1.21
CA LEU A 209 -3.52 2.03 2.02
C LEU A 209 -4.04 2.93 3.15
N HIS A 210 -3.34 4.02 3.48
CA HIS A 210 -3.76 4.96 4.51
C HIS A 210 -4.89 5.88 4.04
N SER A 211 -5.72 6.41 4.95
CA SER A 211 -6.80 7.36 4.59
C SER A 211 -6.26 8.62 3.90
N ASN A 212 -5.11 9.12 4.36
CA ASN A 212 -4.49 10.35 3.85
C ASN A 212 -3.60 10.14 2.61
N ARG A 213 -3.84 9.08 1.84
CA ARG A 213 -3.08 8.73 0.62
C ARG A 213 -3.00 9.85 -0.42
N GLY A 214 -4.00 10.75 -0.48
CA GLY A 214 -3.95 11.92 -1.36
C GLY A 214 -2.83 12.91 -0.99
N VAL A 215 -2.59 13.09 0.32
CA VAL A 215 -1.46 13.89 0.81
C VAL A 215 -0.14 13.22 0.45
N SER A 216 -0.03 11.90 0.67
CA SER A 216 1.16 11.15 0.27
C SER A 216 1.46 11.29 -1.22
N ALA A 217 0.45 11.12 -2.07
CA ALA A 217 0.58 11.27 -3.52
C ALA A 217 1.07 12.67 -3.91
N TRP A 218 0.54 13.72 -3.28
CA TRP A 218 0.96 15.10 -3.50
C TRP A 218 2.41 15.34 -3.05
N GLU A 219 2.78 14.89 -1.86
CA GLU A 219 4.13 15.08 -1.33
C GLU A 219 5.19 14.35 -2.16
N LEU A 220 4.90 13.13 -2.61
CA LEU A 220 5.78 12.37 -3.50
C LEU A 220 6.06 13.13 -4.81
N GLN A 221 5.04 13.79 -5.36
CA GLN A 221 5.13 14.63 -6.54
C GLN A 221 5.87 15.94 -6.26
N TYR A 222 5.48 16.65 -5.22
CA TYR A 222 6.01 17.96 -4.85
C TYR A 222 7.49 17.91 -4.47
N LEU A 223 7.95 16.80 -3.88
CA LEU A 223 9.35 16.57 -3.54
C LEU A 223 10.15 15.91 -4.67
N GLY A 224 9.52 15.57 -5.80
CA GLY A 224 10.16 14.98 -6.97
C GLY A 224 10.57 13.51 -6.82
N LEU A 225 10.11 12.83 -5.76
CA LEU A 225 10.43 11.42 -5.48
C LEU A 225 9.71 10.48 -6.44
N ASP A 226 8.53 10.88 -6.91
CA ASP A 226 7.71 10.16 -7.88
C ASP A 226 8.46 9.85 -9.19
N ARG A 227 9.28 10.80 -9.65
CA ARG A 227 10.05 10.65 -10.88
C ARG A 227 10.93 9.41 -10.88
N ILE A 228 11.66 9.24 -9.79
CA ILE A 228 12.64 8.17 -9.64
C ILE A 228 11.93 6.86 -9.30
N MET A 229 10.96 6.89 -8.38
CA MET A 229 10.27 5.67 -7.96
C MET A 229 9.45 5.05 -9.09
N LEU A 230 8.83 5.87 -9.95
CA LEU A 230 7.98 5.39 -11.04
C LEU A 230 8.74 5.30 -12.35
N ASN A 231 9.96 5.83 -12.43
CA ASN A 231 10.69 5.98 -13.68
C ASN A 231 9.84 6.67 -14.77
N GLU A 232 9.16 7.74 -14.38
CA GLU A 232 8.27 8.56 -15.21
C GLU A 232 8.56 10.04 -14.94
N PRO A 233 8.18 10.98 -15.82
CA PRO A 233 8.28 12.39 -15.50
C PRO A 233 7.50 12.73 -14.21
N SER A 234 8.08 13.61 -13.39
CA SER A 234 7.31 14.17 -12.26
C SER A 234 6.18 15.04 -12.80
N CYS A 235 5.09 15.14 -12.05
CA CYS A 235 3.96 15.98 -12.40
C CYS A 235 3.44 16.75 -11.18
N MET A 236 2.82 17.91 -11.44
CA MET A 236 2.20 18.75 -10.41
C MET A 236 0.67 18.69 -10.47
N HIS A 237 0.10 17.64 -11.07
CA HIS A 237 -1.34 17.42 -11.11
C HIS A 237 -1.86 17.07 -9.71
N ALA A 238 -2.98 17.68 -9.32
CA ALA A 238 -3.56 17.43 -8.02
C ALA A 238 -4.09 15.98 -7.93
N PRO A 239 -3.77 15.21 -6.86
CA PRO A 239 -4.21 13.84 -6.65
C PRO A 239 -5.68 13.77 -6.16
N ILE A 240 -6.60 14.28 -6.98
CA ILE A 240 -8.01 14.48 -6.62
C ILE A 240 -8.72 13.15 -6.41
N ARG A 241 -8.59 12.20 -7.35
CA ARG A 241 -9.29 10.90 -7.28
C ARG A 241 -8.77 10.09 -6.11
N VAL A 242 -7.45 9.94 -6.01
CA VAL A 242 -6.83 9.12 -4.95
C VAL A 242 -7.12 9.67 -3.55
N GLY A 243 -7.18 11.00 -3.39
CA GLY A 243 -7.52 11.65 -2.11
C GLY A 243 -8.99 11.55 -1.70
N ARG A 244 -9.91 11.25 -2.64
CA ARG A 244 -11.36 11.16 -2.38
C ARG A 244 -11.88 9.73 -2.29
N LEU A 245 -11.01 8.74 -2.46
CA LEU A 245 -11.39 7.34 -2.35
C LEU A 245 -11.85 6.96 -0.94
N PRO A 246 -12.77 5.99 -0.81
CA PRO A 246 -13.09 5.37 0.48
C PRO A 246 -11.85 4.86 1.23
N ALA A 247 -11.85 4.95 2.56
CA ALA A 247 -10.72 4.52 3.38
C ALA A 247 -10.36 3.03 3.21
N ASN A 248 -11.35 2.18 2.91
CA ASN A 248 -11.18 0.75 2.69
C ASN A 248 -10.84 0.37 1.23
N SER A 249 -10.57 1.35 0.35
CA SER A 249 -10.16 1.08 -1.02
C SER A 249 -8.88 0.24 -1.07
N SER A 250 -8.88 -0.74 -1.97
CA SER A 250 -7.74 -1.64 -2.19
C SER A 250 -6.52 -0.87 -2.72
N TYR A 251 -5.33 -1.46 -2.53
CA TYR A 251 -4.10 -0.88 -3.05
C TYR A 251 -4.16 -0.69 -4.57
N ALA A 252 -4.67 -1.67 -5.32
CA ALA A 252 -4.82 -1.57 -6.76
C ALA A 252 -5.75 -0.41 -7.19
N THR A 253 -6.88 -0.21 -6.50
CA THR A 253 -7.81 0.91 -6.79
C THR A 253 -7.14 2.27 -6.57
N THR A 254 -6.29 2.37 -5.55
CA THR A 254 -5.58 3.62 -5.22
C THR A 254 -4.49 3.93 -6.23
N LEU A 255 -3.77 2.92 -6.71
CA LEU A 255 -2.81 3.06 -7.80
C LEU A 255 -3.52 3.44 -9.11
N ALA A 256 -4.65 2.82 -9.44
CA ALA A 256 -5.44 3.15 -10.62
C ALA A 256 -5.86 4.63 -10.60
N SER A 257 -6.35 5.10 -9.45
CA SER A 257 -6.74 6.51 -9.27
C SER A 257 -5.55 7.45 -9.42
N TRP A 258 -4.38 7.08 -8.89
CA TRP A 258 -3.18 7.90 -9.00
C TRP A 258 -2.63 7.94 -10.43
N ILE A 259 -2.68 6.84 -11.17
CA ILE A 259 -2.35 6.82 -12.60
C ILE A 259 -3.23 7.83 -13.35
N LEU A 260 -4.54 7.83 -13.09
CA LEU A 260 -5.50 8.74 -13.72
C LEU A 260 -5.35 10.21 -13.28
N ASP A 261 -4.90 10.45 -12.05
CA ASP A 261 -4.63 11.81 -11.55
C ASP A 261 -3.34 12.38 -12.16
N ARG A 262 -2.29 11.56 -12.24
CA ARG A 262 -0.99 11.97 -12.78
C ARG A 262 -1.02 12.18 -14.28
N ASN A 263 -1.73 11.31 -14.99
CA ASN A 263 -1.69 11.29 -16.44
C ASN A 263 -3.03 11.78 -17.00
N GLY A 264 -2.98 12.78 -17.87
CA GLY A 264 -4.17 13.33 -18.51
C GLY A 264 -4.90 12.30 -19.38
N PHE A 265 -6.11 12.66 -19.83
CA PHE A 265 -6.99 11.78 -20.61
C PHE A 265 -6.39 11.21 -21.90
N GLU A 266 -5.36 11.86 -22.46
CA GLU A 266 -4.68 11.43 -23.70
C GLU A 266 -3.65 10.32 -23.49
N SER A 267 -3.23 10.08 -22.24
CA SER A 267 -2.27 9.03 -21.92
C SER A 267 -2.92 7.65 -21.92
N ASN A 268 -2.14 6.61 -22.24
CA ASN A 268 -2.61 5.23 -22.09
C ASN A 268 -2.35 4.74 -20.65
N PRO A 269 -3.36 4.66 -19.76
CA PRO A 269 -3.15 4.28 -18.37
C PRO A 269 -2.62 2.84 -18.20
N PHE A 270 -2.84 1.96 -19.18
CA PHE A 270 -2.36 0.59 -19.13
C PHE A 270 -0.83 0.50 -19.25
N GLN A 271 -0.21 1.39 -20.03
CA GLN A 271 1.24 1.47 -20.15
C GLN A 271 1.90 1.88 -18.83
N HIS A 272 1.28 2.82 -18.11
CA HIS A 272 1.70 3.22 -16.77
C HIS A 272 1.56 2.07 -15.78
N ALA A 273 0.43 1.35 -15.82
CA ALA A 273 0.23 0.18 -14.97
C ALA A 273 1.32 -0.89 -15.18
N ASP A 274 1.66 -1.19 -16.44
CA ASP A 274 2.74 -2.14 -16.80
C ASP A 274 4.11 -1.70 -16.25
N ASN A 275 4.41 -0.41 -16.33
CA ASN A 275 5.63 0.14 -15.77
C ASN A 275 5.63 0.06 -14.23
N TRP A 276 4.55 0.50 -13.58
CA TRP A 276 4.42 0.51 -12.12
C TRP A 276 4.46 -0.90 -11.53
N ARG A 277 3.99 -1.91 -12.26
CA ARG A 277 4.19 -3.33 -11.89
C ARG A 277 5.66 -3.65 -11.67
N LYS A 278 6.54 -3.18 -12.55
CA LYS A 278 7.99 -3.44 -12.49
C LYS A 278 8.68 -2.56 -11.46
N GLN A 279 8.23 -1.32 -11.28
CA GLN A 279 8.89 -0.39 -10.35
C GLN A 279 8.50 -0.61 -8.89
N LEU A 280 7.24 -0.97 -8.63
CA LEU A 280 6.72 -1.22 -7.29
C LEU A 280 6.61 -2.72 -6.95
N LEU A 281 7.05 -3.58 -7.87
CA LEU A 281 7.01 -5.05 -7.75
C LEU A 281 5.63 -5.57 -7.33
N LEU A 282 4.62 -5.14 -8.06
CA LEU A 282 3.24 -5.52 -7.77
C LEU A 282 3.03 -7.02 -7.97
N SER A 283 2.33 -7.65 -7.02
CA SER A 283 1.90 -9.04 -7.14
C SER A 283 1.00 -9.24 -8.36
N ASN A 284 0.94 -10.46 -8.91
CA ASN A 284 0.04 -10.78 -10.03
C ASN A 284 -1.42 -10.45 -9.70
N GLN A 285 -1.86 -10.73 -8.47
CA GLN A 285 -3.22 -10.40 -8.03
C GLN A 285 -3.47 -8.90 -8.05
N THR A 286 -2.59 -8.10 -7.43
CA THR A 286 -2.70 -6.64 -7.39
C THR A 286 -2.67 -6.04 -8.79
N PHE A 287 -1.82 -6.56 -9.66
CA PHE A 287 -1.69 -6.07 -11.02
C PHE A 287 -2.93 -6.39 -11.88
N ASN A 288 -3.48 -7.59 -11.77
CA ASN A 288 -4.71 -7.98 -12.47
C ASN A 288 -5.92 -7.14 -12.01
N GLU A 289 -6.01 -6.87 -10.71
CA GLU A 289 -7.01 -5.96 -10.16
C GLU A 289 -6.83 -4.54 -10.72
N LEU A 290 -5.61 -4.00 -10.72
CA LEU A 290 -5.29 -2.68 -11.26
C LEU A 290 -5.72 -2.55 -12.73
N GLN A 291 -5.34 -3.49 -13.59
CA GLN A 291 -5.74 -3.48 -15.00
C GLN A 291 -7.25 -3.60 -15.18
N THR A 292 -7.92 -4.39 -14.34
CA THR A 292 -9.37 -4.56 -14.39
C THR A 292 -10.10 -3.28 -13.98
N VAL A 293 -9.67 -2.62 -12.90
CA VAL A 293 -10.22 -1.34 -12.46
C VAL A 293 -10.06 -0.26 -13.53
N LEU A 294 -8.89 -0.15 -14.18
CA LEU A 294 -8.66 0.81 -15.27
C LEU A 294 -9.55 0.56 -16.48
N ARG A 295 -9.74 -0.71 -16.87
CA ARG A 295 -10.64 -1.10 -17.96
C ARG A 295 -12.09 -0.77 -17.64
N LEU A 296 -12.55 -1.12 -16.43
CA LEU A 296 -13.89 -0.82 -15.98
C LEU A 296 -14.13 0.68 -15.90
N HIS A 297 -13.19 1.46 -15.38
CA HIS A 297 -13.29 2.93 -15.35
C HIS A 297 -13.51 3.50 -16.76
N ARG A 298 -12.73 3.05 -17.76
CA ARG A 298 -12.94 3.45 -19.16
C ARG A 298 -14.34 3.09 -19.68
N ASP A 299 -14.79 1.86 -19.41
CA ASP A 299 -16.14 1.40 -19.82
C ASP A 299 -17.24 2.22 -19.11
N LEU A 300 -17.05 2.63 -17.85
CA LEU A 300 -18.00 3.45 -17.11
C LEU A 300 -18.09 4.88 -17.65
N PHE A 301 -17.00 5.46 -18.14
CA PHE A 301 -17.03 6.77 -18.81
C PHE A 301 -17.68 6.74 -20.20
N SER A 302 -17.78 5.56 -20.81
CA SER A 302 -18.51 5.34 -22.06
C SER A 302 -19.85 4.62 -21.85
N TRP A 303 -20.39 4.62 -20.63
CA TRP A 303 -21.52 3.77 -20.21
C TRP A 303 -22.72 3.80 -21.17
N ASP A 304 -23.13 4.99 -21.62
CA ASP A 304 -24.30 5.15 -22.50
C ASP A 304 -24.04 4.69 -23.94
N ASN A 305 -22.78 4.55 -24.34
CA ASN A 305 -22.39 4.00 -25.64
C ASN A 305 -22.27 2.47 -25.61
N LEU A 306 -22.35 1.85 -24.43
CA LEU A 306 -22.33 0.40 -24.28
C LEU A 306 -23.72 -0.18 -24.55
N GLY A 307 -23.79 -1.26 -25.33
CA GLY A 307 -25.01 -2.06 -25.43
C GLY A 307 -25.39 -2.71 -24.09
N VAL A 308 -26.66 -3.06 -23.91
CA VAL A 308 -27.22 -3.60 -22.65
C VAL A 308 -26.45 -4.83 -22.16
N ALA A 309 -26.07 -5.75 -23.06
CA ALA A 309 -25.26 -6.91 -22.70
C ALA A 309 -23.90 -6.52 -22.10
N LYS A 310 -23.24 -5.53 -22.69
CA LYS A 310 -21.95 -5.03 -22.20
C LYS A 310 -22.10 -4.28 -20.87
N GLN A 311 -23.14 -3.47 -20.71
CA GLN A 311 -23.46 -2.82 -19.43
C GLN A 311 -23.67 -3.85 -18.31
N LYS A 312 -24.47 -4.90 -18.56
CA LYS A 312 -24.70 -5.99 -17.60
C LYS A 312 -23.41 -6.72 -17.23
N ARG A 313 -22.59 -7.11 -18.21
CA ARG A 313 -21.28 -7.73 -17.99
C ARG A 313 -20.34 -6.84 -17.19
N THR A 314 -20.26 -5.55 -17.52
CA THR A 314 -19.44 -4.57 -16.79
C THR A 314 -19.89 -4.47 -15.33
N ALA A 315 -21.20 -4.36 -15.09
CA ALA A 315 -21.77 -4.30 -13.74
C ALA A 315 -21.57 -5.58 -12.91
N SER A 316 -21.49 -6.75 -13.55
CA SER A 316 -21.24 -8.03 -12.90
C SER A 316 -19.76 -8.40 -12.76
N THR A 317 -18.85 -7.62 -13.36
CA THR A 317 -17.41 -7.92 -13.32
C THR A 317 -16.84 -7.63 -11.93
N ASP A 318 -15.92 -8.48 -11.48
CA ASP A 318 -15.16 -8.23 -10.24
C ASP A 318 -14.54 -6.82 -10.25
N TYR A 319 -14.48 -6.20 -9.07
CA TYR A 319 -13.96 -4.85 -8.88
C TYR A 319 -14.78 -3.73 -9.56
N PHE A 320 -16.00 -4.00 -10.03
CA PHE A 320 -16.94 -2.96 -10.50
C PHE A 320 -17.11 -1.83 -9.48
N LEU A 321 -17.34 -2.16 -8.20
CA LEU A 321 -17.50 -1.16 -7.14
C LEU A 321 -16.23 -0.33 -6.92
N CYS A 322 -15.04 -0.92 -7.14
CA CYS A 322 -13.77 -0.20 -7.07
C CYS A 322 -13.67 0.85 -8.18
N ALA A 323 -13.96 0.47 -9.43
CA ALA A 323 -13.97 1.42 -10.55
C ALA A 323 -15.05 2.50 -10.37
N LEU A 324 -16.24 2.11 -9.89
CA LEU A 324 -17.33 3.05 -9.61
C LEU A 324 -16.97 4.05 -8.50
N ALA A 325 -16.16 3.65 -7.52
CA ALA A 325 -15.65 4.58 -6.49
C ALA A 325 -14.71 5.64 -7.09
N ILE A 326 -13.92 5.30 -8.11
CA ILE A 326 -13.10 6.27 -8.85
C ILE A 326 -14.01 7.25 -9.60
N VAL A 327 -15.03 6.74 -10.30
CA VAL A 327 -16.03 7.58 -10.98
C VAL A 327 -16.70 8.52 -9.98
N GLN A 328 -17.08 8.04 -8.79
CA GLN A 328 -17.66 8.88 -7.74
C GLN A 328 -16.74 10.02 -7.30
N ALA A 329 -15.43 9.77 -7.21
CA ALA A 329 -14.43 10.76 -6.83
C ALA A 329 -14.20 11.82 -7.92
N GLU A 330 -14.40 11.44 -9.18
CA GLU A 330 -14.17 12.24 -10.38
C GLU A 330 -15.42 12.99 -10.86
N ASP A 331 -16.51 12.28 -11.13
CA ASP A 331 -17.79 12.78 -11.62
C ASP A 331 -18.97 12.15 -10.86
N ARG A 332 -19.51 12.93 -9.92
CA ARG A 332 -20.64 12.50 -9.08
C ARG A 332 -21.94 12.34 -9.87
N ALA A 333 -22.15 13.09 -10.95
CA ALA A 333 -23.36 12.99 -11.76
C ALA A 333 -23.36 11.68 -12.54
N LEU A 334 -22.24 11.37 -13.20
CA LEU A 334 -22.04 10.09 -13.90
C LEU A 334 -22.17 8.90 -12.94
N PHE A 335 -21.59 8.98 -11.74
CA PHE A 335 -21.75 7.96 -10.71
C PHE A 335 -23.23 7.68 -10.36
N ILE A 336 -24.02 8.73 -10.14
CA ILE A 336 -25.45 8.59 -9.81
C ILE A 336 -26.21 7.97 -10.98
N HIS A 337 -25.90 8.39 -12.20
CA HIS A 337 -26.50 7.87 -13.43
C HIS A 337 -26.24 6.37 -13.59
N ILE A 338 -24.97 5.95 -13.56
CA ILE A 338 -24.58 4.53 -13.66
C ILE A 338 -25.24 3.71 -12.56
N LYS A 339 -25.22 4.19 -11.31
CA LYS A 339 -25.84 3.49 -10.18
C LYS A 339 -27.33 3.25 -10.40
N ARG A 340 -28.06 4.22 -10.97
CA ARG A 340 -29.48 4.07 -11.33
C ARG A 340 -29.67 3.09 -12.49
N SER A 341 -28.85 3.21 -13.54
CA SER A 341 -28.88 2.32 -14.70
C SER A 341 -28.66 0.86 -14.28
N VAL A 342 -27.65 0.59 -13.45
CA VAL A 342 -27.39 -0.76 -12.92
C VAL A 342 -28.55 -1.28 -12.08
N ALA A 343 -29.18 -0.45 -11.25
CA ALA A 343 -30.35 -0.85 -10.47
C ALA A 343 -31.55 -1.24 -11.35
N LEU A 344 -31.73 -0.57 -12.50
CA LEU A 344 -32.74 -0.94 -13.50
C LEU A 344 -32.38 -2.26 -14.19
N LEU A 345 -31.13 -2.40 -14.66
CA LEU A 345 -30.66 -3.62 -15.31
C LEU A 345 -30.76 -4.84 -14.39
N ALA A 346 -30.51 -4.67 -13.10
CA ALA A 346 -30.58 -5.74 -12.10
C ALA A 346 -32.00 -6.30 -11.88
N GLN A 347 -33.05 -5.63 -12.37
CA GLN A 347 -34.40 -6.21 -12.39
C GLN A 347 -34.50 -7.43 -13.30
N THR A 348 -33.64 -7.49 -14.33
CA THR A 348 -33.51 -8.62 -15.25
C THR A 348 -32.10 -9.19 -15.10
N GLU A 349 -31.85 -9.88 -13.98
CA GLU A 349 -30.62 -10.57 -13.56
C GLU A 349 -29.33 -10.18 -14.33
N LEU A 350 -28.37 -9.54 -13.66
CA LEU A 350 -27.17 -8.99 -14.32
C LEU A 350 -26.27 -10.04 -15.01
N ALA A 351 -26.24 -11.27 -14.48
CA ALA A 351 -25.42 -12.36 -14.99
C ALA A 351 -26.18 -13.69 -14.86
N PRO A 352 -27.24 -13.90 -15.66
CA PRO A 352 -28.02 -15.12 -15.62
C PRO A 352 -27.17 -16.31 -16.07
N LYS A 353 -27.52 -17.51 -15.62
CA LYS A 353 -26.87 -18.73 -16.12
C LYS A 353 -27.07 -18.82 -17.63
N ARG A 354 -26.00 -19.12 -18.37
CA ARG A 354 -26.06 -19.29 -19.84
C ARG A 354 -27.14 -20.32 -20.20
N LEU A 355 -28.00 -19.98 -21.16
CA LEU A 355 -29.02 -20.89 -21.69
C LEU A 355 -28.40 -22.11 -22.36
N VAL A 356 -27.21 -21.94 -22.97
CA VAL A 356 -26.50 -22.97 -23.72
C VAL A 356 -25.02 -22.94 -23.36
N ASP A 357 -24.40 -24.11 -23.26
CA ASP A 357 -22.96 -24.28 -23.08
C ASP A 357 -22.30 -24.91 -24.32
N GLY A 358 -20.97 -25.06 -24.29
CA GLY A 358 -20.23 -25.60 -25.42
C GLY A 358 -20.67 -27.01 -25.82
N ASN A 359 -20.99 -27.88 -24.85
CA ASN A 359 -21.40 -29.25 -25.14
C ASN A 359 -22.75 -29.28 -25.86
N ARG A 360 -23.69 -28.44 -25.44
CA ARG A 360 -25.01 -28.33 -26.08
C ARG A 360 -24.93 -27.81 -27.52
N LEU A 361 -23.97 -26.93 -27.82
CA LEU A 361 -23.71 -26.52 -29.21
C LEU A 361 -23.13 -27.66 -30.07
N LEU A 362 -22.25 -28.49 -29.50
CA LEU A 362 -21.72 -29.68 -30.18
C LEU A 362 -22.84 -30.69 -30.48
N ASP A 363 -23.72 -30.95 -29.51
CA ASP A 363 -24.88 -31.84 -29.66
C ASP A 363 -25.86 -31.32 -30.74
N ALA A 364 -25.96 -30.00 -30.89
CA ALA A 364 -26.76 -29.34 -31.92
C ALA A 364 -26.11 -29.34 -33.32
N GLY A 365 -24.92 -29.94 -33.47
CA GLY A 365 -24.25 -30.14 -34.76
C GLY A 365 -23.26 -29.05 -35.17
N ILE A 366 -22.89 -28.12 -34.27
CA ILE A 366 -21.79 -27.17 -34.52
C ILE A 366 -20.46 -27.90 -34.21
N PRO A 367 -19.52 -28.01 -35.16
CA PRO A 367 -18.29 -28.74 -34.93
C PRO A 367 -17.33 -27.96 -34.00
N PRO A 368 -16.45 -28.67 -33.27
CA PRO A 368 -15.45 -28.04 -32.42
C PRO A 368 -14.51 -27.17 -33.27
N SER A 369 -14.45 -25.88 -32.97
CA SER A 369 -13.65 -24.90 -33.71
C SER A 369 -13.20 -23.75 -32.80
N SER A 370 -12.20 -22.98 -33.27
CA SER A 370 -11.75 -21.75 -32.59
C SER A 370 -12.84 -20.68 -32.51
N GLN A 371 -13.87 -20.76 -33.35
CA GLN A 371 -14.99 -19.81 -33.40
C GLN A 371 -16.07 -20.09 -32.36
N LEU A 372 -16.08 -21.27 -31.72
CA LEU A 372 -17.12 -21.67 -30.77
C LEU A 372 -17.22 -20.72 -29.57
N GLY A 373 -16.08 -20.15 -29.13
CA GLY A 373 -16.05 -19.13 -28.08
C GLY A 373 -16.82 -17.88 -28.47
N THR A 374 -16.60 -17.37 -29.69
CA THR A 374 -17.30 -16.20 -30.25
C THR A 374 -18.81 -16.45 -30.38
N VAL A 375 -19.20 -17.65 -30.81
CA VAL A 375 -20.62 -18.05 -30.91
C VAL A 375 -21.27 -18.06 -29.52
N LEU A 376 -20.62 -18.68 -28.53
CA LEU A 376 -21.12 -18.69 -27.14
C LEU A 376 -21.25 -17.29 -26.55
N GLU A 377 -20.31 -16.38 -26.86
CA GLU A 377 -20.39 -14.99 -26.42
C GLU A 377 -21.55 -14.23 -27.10
N GLY A 378 -21.73 -14.38 -28.41
CA GLY A 378 -22.81 -13.72 -29.13
C GLY A 378 -24.21 -14.19 -28.69
N VAL A 379 -24.37 -15.49 -28.44
CA VAL A 379 -25.61 -16.05 -27.86
C VAL A 379 -25.84 -15.52 -26.46
N TYR A 380 -24.80 -15.47 -25.62
CA TYR A 380 -24.91 -14.94 -24.27
C TYR A 380 -25.24 -13.44 -24.25
N ASP A 381 -24.74 -12.67 -25.22
CA ASP A 381 -25.08 -11.25 -25.36
C ASP A 381 -26.55 -11.06 -25.73
N ALA A 382 -27.09 -11.85 -26.67
CA ALA A 382 -28.52 -11.83 -26.99
C ALA A 382 -29.39 -12.24 -25.79
N GLN A 383 -28.92 -13.17 -24.95
CA GLN A 383 -29.60 -13.54 -23.70
C GLN A 383 -29.62 -12.36 -22.71
N LEU A 384 -28.48 -11.67 -22.54
CA LEU A 384 -28.39 -10.52 -21.63
C LEU A 384 -29.27 -9.35 -22.06
N GLU A 385 -29.46 -9.17 -23.38
CA GLU A 385 -30.36 -8.19 -23.98
C GLU A 385 -31.85 -8.57 -23.87
N GLY A 386 -32.16 -9.81 -23.51
CA GLY A 386 -33.53 -10.33 -23.47
C GLY A 386 -34.11 -10.65 -24.85
N SER A 387 -33.27 -10.69 -25.89
CA SER A 387 -33.65 -11.03 -27.26
C SER A 387 -33.93 -12.54 -27.42
N ILE A 388 -33.39 -13.36 -26.51
CA ILE A 388 -33.66 -14.80 -26.41
C ILE A 388 -33.92 -15.17 -24.96
N MET A 389 -34.86 -16.08 -24.73
CA MET A 389 -35.31 -16.49 -23.39
C MET A 389 -35.28 -18.01 -23.20
N THR A 390 -35.12 -18.78 -24.27
CA THR A 390 -35.16 -20.24 -24.26
C THR A 390 -33.91 -20.89 -24.85
N GLU A 391 -33.66 -22.14 -24.47
CA GLU A 391 -32.55 -22.93 -25.00
C GLU A 391 -32.66 -23.15 -26.53
N GLU A 392 -33.88 -23.33 -27.05
CA GLU A 392 -34.13 -23.53 -28.48
C GLU A 392 -33.79 -22.28 -29.30
N GLU A 393 -34.20 -21.10 -28.84
CA GLU A 393 -33.85 -19.81 -29.46
C GLU A 393 -32.33 -19.58 -29.44
N ALA A 394 -31.68 -19.94 -28.32
CA ALA A 394 -30.24 -19.82 -28.17
C ALA A 394 -29.47 -20.73 -29.15
N ILE A 395 -29.90 -21.99 -29.33
CA ILE A 395 -29.31 -22.91 -30.32
C ILE A 395 -29.54 -22.41 -31.74
N SER A 396 -30.75 -21.94 -32.06
CA SER A 396 -31.06 -21.41 -33.38
C SER A 396 -30.19 -20.20 -33.72
N LEU A 397 -30.01 -19.27 -32.78
CA LEU A 397 -29.13 -18.12 -32.95
C LEU A 397 -27.66 -18.53 -33.08
N ALA A 398 -27.21 -19.51 -32.30
CA ALA A 398 -25.85 -20.04 -32.38
C ALA A 398 -25.50 -20.56 -33.77
N ILE A 399 -26.44 -21.29 -34.40
CA ILE A 399 -26.28 -21.83 -35.76
C ILE A 399 -26.16 -20.68 -36.78
N THR A 400 -26.97 -19.62 -36.62
CA THR A 400 -26.90 -18.44 -37.49
C THR A 400 -25.55 -17.73 -37.36
N ILE A 401 -25.12 -17.39 -36.14
CA ILE A 401 -23.83 -16.73 -35.90
C ILE A 401 -22.68 -17.58 -36.44
N TYR A 402 -22.72 -18.89 -36.24
CA TYR A 402 -21.69 -19.80 -36.72
C TYR A 402 -21.62 -19.84 -38.26
N ARG A 403 -22.76 -19.85 -38.95
CA ARG A 403 -22.80 -19.79 -40.42
C ARG A 403 -22.26 -18.47 -40.96
N ASP A 404 -22.59 -17.36 -40.33
CA ASP A 404 -22.10 -16.04 -40.72
C ASP A 404 -20.58 -15.96 -40.60
N LEU A 405 -20.00 -16.53 -39.54
CA LEU A 405 -18.54 -16.62 -39.31
C LEU A 405 -17.79 -17.56 -40.27
N LEU A 406 -18.50 -18.48 -40.94
CA LEU A 406 -17.92 -19.35 -41.98
C LEU A 406 -18.07 -18.78 -43.38
N GLY A 407 -19.00 -17.83 -43.58
CA GLY A 407 -19.27 -17.16 -44.85
C GLY A 407 -18.44 -15.88 -45.08
N SER A 408 -17.76 -15.40 -44.04
CA SER A 408 -16.80 -14.29 -44.03
C SER A 408 -15.36 -14.80 -44.03
#